data_AF-A0A843J1R6-F1
#
_entry.id   AF-A0A843J1R6-F1
#
_cell.length_a   1.000
_cell.length_b   1.000
_cell.length_c   1.000
_cell.angle_alpha   90.00
_cell.angle_beta   90.00
_cell.angle_gamma   90.00
#
_symmetry.space_group_name_H-M   'P 1'
#
loop_
_entity.id
_entity.type
_entity.pdbx_description
1 polymer ?
#
loop_
_entity_poly.entity_id
_entity_poly.type
_entity_poly.pdbx_seq_one_letter_code
_entity_poly.pdbx_strand_id
1 'polypeptide(L)'
;MTDGEYSLQDSIDTISAVIERKKKEISDLEGKLKRYRKQEKKDAVSELIRYINADMISYITVLADMKEDHSILEGLDIDDPDEVERPDCYDRYLESQGSDVVDQEMKADEIRADHCALVLDYWYRDIGEQALSSKKMVKYMLKDPYILSVIGETIFDDDELFSKLSGYIDDSKKKSKKKSKKGKKRSRRPDGRPRSSLGPDR
;
A
#
# COMPACT_ATOMS: atom_id res chain seq x y z
N MET A 1 -13.84 4.42 12.34
CA MET A 1 -13.31 5.06 13.56
C MET A 1 -12.90 3.92 14.47
N THR A 2 -11.63 3.54 14.39
CA THR A 2 -11.05 2.48 15.21
C THR A 2 -10.57 3.11 16.52
N ASP A 3 -11.24 2.75 17.61
CA ASP A 3 -10.85 3.06 18.97
C ASP A 3 -9.58 2.27 19.31
N GLY A 4 -8.45 2.97 19.46
CA GLY A 4 -7.20 2.38 19.92
C GLY A 4 -5.97 2.88 19.17
N GLU A 5 -5.75 4.20 19.07
CA GLU A 5 -4.43 4.70 18.68
C GLU A 5 -3.43 4.32 19.79
N TYR A 6 -2.80 3.16 19.67
CA TYR A 6 -1.57 2.86 20.39
C TYR A 6 -0.55 3.92 20.01
N SER A 7 0.19 4.46 20.97
CA SER A 7 1.30 5.31 20.61
C SER A 7 2.31 4.49 19.81
N LEU A 8 3.06 5.14 18.90
CA LEU A 8 4.13 4.48 18.16
C LEU A 8 5.10 3.74 19.12
N GLN A 9 5.35 4.32 20.30
CA GLN A 9 6.18 3.71 21.32
C GLN A 9 5.55 2.45 21.93
N ASP A 10 4.26 2.46 22.26
CA ASP A 10 3.56 1.27 22.77
C ASP A 10 3.55 0.14 21.74
N SER A 11 3.46 0.49 20.45
CA SER A 11 3.50 -0.44 19.33
C SER A 11 4.89 -1.08 19.21
N ILE A 12 5.94 -0.26 19.24
CA ILE A 12 7.34 -0.69 19.26
C ILE A 12 7.62 -1.62 20.44
N ASP A 13 7.14 -1.27 21.64
CA ASP A 13 7.37 -2.04 22.86
C ASP A 13 6.64 -3.39 22.80
N THR A 14 5.41 -3.41 22.29
CA THR A 14 4.62 -4.64 22.09
C THR A 14 5.33 -5.59 21.12
N ILE A 15 5.73 -5.10 19.94
CA ILE A 15 6.44 -5.90 18.93
C ILE A 15 7.79 -6.39 19.49
N SER A 16 8.55 -5.51 20.16
CA SER A 16 9.85 -5.88 20.74
C SER A 16 9.71 -7.00 21.78
N ALA A 17 8.67 -6.95 22.63
CA ALA A 17 8.42 -7.98 23.62
C ALA A 17 8.10 -9.35 22.97
N VAL A 18 7.31 -9.35 21.90
CA VAL A 18 6.99 -10.59 21.15
C VAL A 18 8.24 -11.18 20.49
N ILE A 19 9.10 -10.35 19.89
CA ILE A 19 10.37 -10.81 19.29
C ILE A 19 11.26 -11.48 20.35
N GLU A 20 11.46 -10.84 21.50
CA GLU A 20 12.27 -11.41 22.58
C GLU A 20 11.68 -12.70 23.16
N ARG A 21 10.35 -12.82 23.19
CA ARG A 21 9.67 -14.05 23.57
C ARG A 21 9.92 -15.16 22.54
N LYS A 22 9.72 -14.90 21.25
CA LYS A 22 9.95 -15.87 20.17
C LYS A 22 11.41 -16.35 20.13
N LYS A 23 12.40 -15.48 20.36
CA LYS A 23 13.82 -15.89 20.49
C LYS A 23 14.02 -16.94 21.58
N LYS A 24 13.39 -16.77 22.74
CA LYS A 24 13.44 -17.75 23.84
C LYS A 24 12.75 -19.06 23.46
N GLU A 25 11.58 -18.96 22.83
CA GLU A 25 10.83 -20.13 22.35
C GLU A 25 11.64 -20.98 21.36
N ILE A 26 12.27 -20.34 20.37
CA ILE A 26 13.14 -21.00 19.39
C ILE A 26 14.29 -21.71 20.11
N SER A 27 15.00 -21.02 21.01
CA SER A 27 16.09 -21.61 21.79
C SER A 27 15.64 -22.83 22.62
N ASP A 28 14.46 -22.75 23.24
CA ASP A 28 13.90 -23.85 24.02
C ASP A 28 13.51 -25.04 23.15
N LEU A 29 12.91 -24.79 21.98
CA LEU A 29 12.55 -25.82 21.00
C LEU A 29 13.79 -26.48 20.40
N GLU A 30 14.84 -25.73 20.08
CA GLU A 30 16.13 -26.28 19.64
C GLU A 30 16.77 -27.15 20.74
N GLY A 31 16.67 -26.73 22.00
CA GLY A 31 17.11 -27.51 23.15
C GLY A 31 16.35 -28.84 23.29
N LYS A 32 15.04 -28.83 23.03
CA LYS A 32 14.19 -30.04 23.02
C LYS A 32 14.48 -30.93 21.81
N LEU A 33 14.71 -30.34 20.63
CA LEU A 33 15.02 -31.04 19.38
C LEU A 33 16.20 -32.00 19.54
N LYS A 34 17.26 -31.54 20.22
CA LYS A 34 18.47 -32.35 20.53
C LYS A 34 18.18 -33.58 21.40
N ARG A 35 17.08 -33.58 22.15
CA ARG A 35 16.70 -34.66 23.09
C ARG A 35 15.74 -35.68 22.47
N TYR A 36 15.02 -35.32 21.41
CA TYR A 36 14.09 -36.25 20.77
C TYR A 36 14.84 -37.37 20.03
N ARG A 37 14.35 -38.60 20.20
CA ARG A 37 14.91 -39.80 19.54
C ARG A 37 14.15 -40.21 18.28
N LYS A 38 12.86 -39.86 18.19
CA LYS A 38 11.99 -40.21 17.05
C LYS A 38 12.10 -39.13 15.97
N GLN A 39 12.30 -39.53 14.71
CA GLN A 39 12.47 -38.61 13.59
C GLN A 39 11.22 -37.76 13.36
N GLU A 40 10.02 -38.35 13.37
CA GLU A 40 8.74 -37.63 13.24
C GLU A 40 8.60 -36.47 14.23
N LYS A 41 9.07 -36.66 15.48
CA LYS A 41 9.03 -35.60 16.50
C LYS A 41 10.07 -34.52 16.25
N LYS A 42 11.21 -34.88 15.66
CA LYS A 42 12.22 -33.90 15.26
C LYS A 42 11.68 -33.06 14.13
N ASP A 43 11.11 -33.69 13.11
CA ASP A 43 10.58 -33.02 11.93
C ASP A 43 9.49 -32.02 12.32
N ALA A 44 8.51 -32.43 13.13
CA ALA A 44 7.44 -31.54 13.61
C ALA A 44 7.96 -30.35 14.43
N VAL A 45 9.00 -30.54 15.24
CA VAL A 45 9.61 -29.46 16.03
C VAL A 45 10.45 -28.55 15.15
N SER A 46 11.17 -29.09 14.17
CA SER A 46 11.93 -28.32 13.19
C SER A 46 11.02 -27.46 12.33
N GLU A 47 9.87 -27.98 11.92
CA GLU A 47 8.85 -27.23 11.17
C GLU A 47 8.27 -26.08 12.02
N LEU A 48 7.97 -26.34 13.29
CA LEU A 48 7.53 -25.31 14.23
C LEU A 48 8.59 -24.22 14.44
N ILE A 49 9.86 -24.61 14.61
CA ILE A 49 10.98 -23.65 14.72
C ILE A 49 11.08 -22.80 13.46
N ARG A 50 10.98 -23.41 12.26
CA ARG A 50 11.04 -22.69 10.98
C ARG A 50 9.92 -21.65 10.89
N TYR A 51 8.70 -22.03 11.25
CA TYR A 51 7.56 -21.12 11.25
C TYR A 51 7.73 -19.97 12.26
N ILE A 52 8.10 -20.27 13.51
CA ILE A 52 8.30 -19.22 14.53
C ILE A 52 9.45 -18.28 14.13
N ASN A 53 10.51 -18.79 13.49
CA ASN A 53 11.59 -17.96 12.95
C ASN A 53 11.09 -17.03 11.84
N ALA A 54 10.37 -17.54 10.85
CA ALA A 54 9.84 -16.72 9.75
C ALA A 54 8.89 -15.63 10.28
N ASP A 55 8.01 -16.01 11.20
CA ASP A 55 7.07 -15.09 11.84
C ASP A 55 7.80 -14.03 12.69
N MET A 56 8.83 -14.42 13.46
CA MET A 56 9.70 -13.49 14.18
C MET A 56 10.40 -12.51 13.23
N ILE A 57 10.94 -12.98 12.10
CA ILE A 57 11.56 -12.11 11.09
C ILE A 57 10.54 -11.09 10.56
N SER A 58 9.30 -11.51 10.33
CA SER A 58 8.23 -10.59 9.91
C SER A 58 7.91 -9.49 10.94
N TYR A 59 8.05 -9.78 12.23
CA TYR A 59 7.95 -8.74 13.27
C TYR A 59 9.20 -7.84 13.30
N ILE A 60 10.40 -8.39 13.07
CA ILE A 60 11.63 -7.60 13.02
C ILE A 60 11.61 -6.63 11.84
N THR A 61 11.09 -7.03 10.67
CA THR A 61 10.99 -6.14 9.50
C THR A 61 10.08 -4.95 9.76
N VAL A 62 8.91 -5.18 10.37
CA VAL A 62 8.01 -4.09 10.80
C VAL A 62 8.68 -3.22 11.87
N LEU A 63 9.37 -3.81 12.84
CA LEU A 63 10.08 -3.06 13.86
C LEU A 63 11.18 -2.16 13.28
N ALA A 64 11.90 -2.64 12.26
CA ALA A 64 12.95 -1.89 11.57
C ALA A 64 12.39 -0.66 10.88
N ASP A 65 11.25 -0.83 10.20
CA ASP A 65 10.55 0.26 9.52
C ASP A 65 10.00 1.28 10.53
N MET A 66 9.32 0.83 11.60
CA MET A 66 8.81 1.70 12.67
C MET A 66 9.90 2.53 13.38
N LYS A 67 11.12 2.00 13.48
CA LYS A 67 12.27 2.68 14.10
C LYS A 67 13.13 3.47 13.13
N GLU A 68 12.87 3.36 11.83
CA GLU A 68 13.76 3.85 10.77
C GLU A 68 15.21 3.32 10.91
N ASP A 69 15.36 2.12 11.45
CA ASP A 69 16.65 1.49 11.73
C ASP A 69 16.74 0.13 11.04
N HIS A 70 17.23 0.13 9.80
CA HIS A 70 17.41 -1.09 9.01
C HIS A 70 18.65 -1.90 9.41
N SER A 71 19.50 -1.40 10.31
CA SER A 71 20.69 -2.17 10.76
C SER A 71 20.29 -3.45 11.49
N ILE A 72 19.09 -3.49 12.09
CA ILE A 72 18.56 -4.67 12.77
C ILE A 72 18.19 -5.81 11.81
N LEU A 73 18.16 -5.53 10.51
CA LEU A 73 17.91 -6.50 9.44
C LEU A 73 19.19 -7.17 8.96
N GLU A 74 20.37 -6.66 9.33
CA GLU A 74 21.64 -7.20 8.88
C GLU A 74 21.83 -8.66 9.34
N GLY A 75 22.08 -9.55 8.36
CA GLY A 75 22.30 -10.97 8.62
C GLY A 75 21.03 -11.81 8.81
N LEU A 76 19.85 -11.22 8.67
CA LEU A 76 18.59 -11.97 8.53
C LEU A 76 18.37 -12.38 7.09
N ASP A 77 17.84 -13.59 6.90
CA ASP A 77 17.43 -14.09 5.60
C ASP A 77 16.01 -13.58 5.30
N ILE A 78 15.94 -12.38 4.73
CA ILE A 78 14.67 -11.68 4.41
C ILE A 78 14.27 -11.94 2.95
N ASP A 79 15.24 -12.35 2.12
CA ASP A 79 15.06 -12.58 0.69
C ASP A 79 14.61 -14.01 0.37
N ASP A 80 14.40 -14.88 1.37
CA ASP A 80 13.88 -16.23 1.17
C ASP A 80 12.39 -16.16 0.75
N PRO A 81 12.05 -16.47 -0.51
CA PRO A 81 10.69 -16.37 -1.02
C PRO A 81 9.81 -17.55 -0.58
N ASP A 82 10.35 -18.53 0.14
CA ASP A 82 9.60 -19.69 0.59
C ASP A 82 8.64 -19.29 1.72
N GLU A 83 7.39 -19.02 1.34
CA GLU A 83 6.28 -18.83 2.27
C GLU A 83 6.23 -20.03 3.23
N VAL A 84 6.62 -19.78 4.49
CA VAL A 84 6.64 -20.83 5.50
C VAL A 84 5.20 -21.10 5.94
N GLU A 85 4.64 -22.19 5.45
CA GLU A 85 3.30 -22.63 5.84
C GLU A 85 3.18 -22.78 7.36
N ARG A 86 2.05 -22.30 7.89
CA ARG A 86 1.70 -22.45 9.32
C ARG A 86 1.47 -23.93 9.64
N PRO A 87 2.25 -24.52 10.57
CA PRO A 87 2.06 -25.91 10.95
C PRO A 87 0.73 -26.13 11.68
N ASP A 88 0.05 -27.25 11.44
CA ASP A 88 -1.22 -27.65 12.09
C ASP A 88 -1.15 -27.72 13.63
N CYS A 89 0.06 -27.77 14.19
CA CYS A 89 0.28 -27.82 15.63
C CYS A 89 0.48 -26.45 16.27
N TYR A 90 0.61 -25.37 15.48
CA TYR A 90 0.97 -24.05 15.98
C TYR A 90 -0.07 -23.48 16.95
N ASP A 91 -1.36 -23.60 16.65
CA ASP A 91 -2.45 -23.03 17.47
C ASP A 91 -2.45 -23.67 18.86
N ARG A 92 -2.38 -25.00 18.88
CA ARG A 92 -2.26 -25.78 20.12
C ARG A 92 -0.98 -25.46 20.87
N TYR A 93 0.11 -25.17 20.16
CA TYR A 93 1.36 -24.75 20.76
C TYR A 93 1.23 -23.36 21.41
N LEU A 94 0.65 -22.40 20.72
CA LEU A 94 0.46 -21.03 21.20
C LEU A 94 -0.46 -21.01 22.43
N GLU A 95 -1.59 -21.73 22.37
CA GLU A 95 -2.51 -21.90 23.50
C GLU A 95 -1.83 -22.52 24.72
N SER A 96 -0.87 -23.44 24.50
CA SER A 96 -0.12 -24.07 25.59
C SER A 96 0.83 -23.13 26.34
N GLN A 97 1.14 -21.95 25.79
CA GLN A 97 1.97 -20.94 26.43
C GLN A 97 1.18 -20.08 27.44
N GLY A 98 -0.14 -20.15 27.44
CA GLY A 98 -1.03 -19.41 28.34
C GLY A 98 -1.75 -18.23 27.66
N SER A 99 -2.88 -17.81 28.24
CA SER A 99 -3.76 -16.78 27.67
C SER A 99 -3.05 -15.45 27.40
N ASP A 100 -2.20 -15.01 28.34
CA ASP A 100 -1.53 -13.72 28.22
C ASP A 100 -0.59 -13.68 27.00
N VAL A 101 -0.03 -14.82 26.62
CA VAL A 101 0.83 -14.94 25.42
C VAL A 101 0.00 -14.88 24.16
N VAL A 102 -1.18 -15.51 24.15
CA VAL A 102 -2.12 -15.45 23.04
C VAL A 102 -2.58 -14.00 22.81
N ASP A 103 -2.96 -13.31 23.87
CA ASP A 103 -3.42 -11.92 23.79
C ASP A 103 -2.31 -10.98 23.28
N GLN A 104 -1.08 -11.16 23.76
CA GLN A 104 0.07 -10.42 23.26
C GLN A 104 0.37 -10.71 21.79
N GLU A 105 0.23 -11.96 21.35
CA GLU A 105 0.44 -12.35 19.97
C GLU A 105 -0.59 -11.71 19.04
N MET A 106 -1.88 -11.80 19.41
CA MET A 106 -2.96 -11.19 18.64
C MET A 106 -2.78 -9.68 18.52
N LYS A 107 -2.39 -9.03 19.62
CA LYS A 107 -2.14 -7.59 19.62
C LYS A 107 -0.95 -7.21 18.72
N ALA A 108 0.14 -7.97 18.78
CA ALA A 108 1.29 -7.70 17.92
C ALA A 108 0.95 -7.94 16.44
N ASP A 109 0.15 -8.95 16.12
CA ASP A 109 -0.29 -9.23 14.76
C ASP A 109 -1.21 -8.13 14.21
N GLU A 110 -2.10 -7.60 15.04
CA GLU A 110 -2.94 -6.43 14.70
C GLU A 110 -2.07 -5.21 14.36
N ILE A 111 -1.10 -4.88 15.23
CA ILE A 111 -0.15 -3.77 14.99
C ILE A 111 0.63 -3.99 13.69
N ARG A 112 1.08 -5.22 13.44
CA ARG A 112 1.82 -5.60 12.23
C ARG A 112 0.96 -5.40 10.98
N ALA A 113 -0.28 -5.88 11.01
CA ALA A 113 -1.22 -5.77 9.89
C ALA A 113 -1.56 -4.31 9.58
N ASP A 114 -1.84 -3.50 10.61
CA ASP A 114 -2.12 -2.08 10.47
C ASP A 114 -0.93 -1.31 9.88
N HIS A 115 0.28 -1.60 10.35
CA HIS A 115 1.50 -0.99 9.82
C HIS A 115 1.73 -1.34 8.35
N CYS A 116 1.60 -2.62 7.99
CA CYS A 116 1.72 -3.05 6.59
C CYS A 116 0.65 -2.40 5.70
N ALA A 117 -0.59 -2.28 6.17
CA ALA A 117 -1.65 -1.60 5.43
C ALA A 117 -1.33 -0.12 5.19
N LEU A 118 -0.76 0.56 6.18
CA LEU A 118 -0.34 1.95 6.10
C LEU A 118 0.83 2.15 5.11
N VAL A 119 1.84 1.27 5.15
CA VAL A 119 2.95 1.29 4.16
C VAL A 119 2.41 1.09 2.75
N LEU A 120 1.49 0.14 2.55
CA LEU A 120 0.85 -0.08 1.26
C LEU A 120 0.05 1.14 0.79
N ASP A 121 -0.70 1.81 1.67
CA ASP A 121 -1.41 3.05 1.31
C ASP A 121 -0.43 4.14 0.84
N TYR A 122 0.71 4.31 1.51
CA TYR A 122 1.74 5.25 1.07
C TYR A 122 2.29 4.90 -0.30
N TRP A 123 2.57 3.62 -0.56
CA TRP A 123 3.07 3.18 -1.87
C TRP A 123 2.02 3.39 -2.96
N TYR A 124 0.75 3.07 -2.70
CA TYR A 124 -0.33 3.32 -3.67
C TYR A 124 -0.46 4.81 -3.99
N ARG A 125 -0.34 5.68 -2.99
CA ARG A 125 -0.35 7.14 -3.19
C ARG A 125 0.84 7.61 -4.01
N ASP A 126 2.06 7.18 -3.69
CA ASP A 126 3.26 7.59 -4.41
C ASP A 126 3.24 7.11 -5.87
N ILE A 127 2.91 5.84 -6.11
CA ILE A 127 2.74 5.30 -7.47
C ILE A 127 1.66 6.07 -8.22
N GLY A 128 0.53 6.35 -7.57
CA GLY A 128 -0.56 7.15 -8.12
C GLY A 128 -0.11 8.57 -8.51
N GLU A 129 0.60 9.26 -7.62
CA GLU A 129 1.12 10.60 -7.86
C GLU A 129 2.11 10.61 -9.03
N GLN A 130 3.04 9.65 -9.06
CA GLN A 130 3.98 9.49 -10.16
C GLN A 130 3.25 9.21 -11.49
N ALA A 131 2.24 8.35 -11.49
CA ALA A 131 1.44 8.05 -12.67
C ALA A 131 0.70 9.30 -13.18
N LEU A 132 0.07 10.07 -12.29
CA LEU A 132 -0.67 11.28 -12.63
C LEU A 132 0.24 12.44 -13.06
N SER A 133 1.49 12.49 -12.59
CA SER A 133 2.49 13.48 -13.02
C SER A 133 2.91 13.29 -14.48
N SER A 134 2.84 12.05 -14.99
CA SER A 134 3.28 11.70 -16.34
C SER A 134 2.17 11.83 -17.38
N LYS A 135 2.27 12.85 -18.24
CA LYS A 135 1.33 13.04 -19.38
C LYS A 135 1.22 11.81 -20.30
N LYS A 136 2.28 11.00 -20.41
CA LYS A 136 2.24 9.77 -21.20
C LYS A 136 1.39 8.71 -20.49
N MET A 137 1.60 8.52 -19.19
CA MET A 137 0.86 7.54 -18.40
C MET A 137 -0.63 7.88 -18.32
N VAL A 138 -0.97 9.14 -18.03
CA VAL A 138 -2.37 9.61 -18.05
C VAL A 138 -3.04 9.34 -19.40
N LYS A 139 -2.34 9.56 -20.51
CA LYS A 139 -2.87 9.23 -21.84
C LYS A 139 -3.06 7.74 -22.06
N TYR A 140 -2.25 6.88 -21.45
CA TYR A 140 -2.44 5.44 -21.51
C TYR A 140 -3.64 5.02 -20.66
N MET A 141 -3.75 5.52 -19.44
CA MET A 141 -4.89 5.25 -18.54
C MET A 141 -6.23 5.67 -19.16
N LEU A 142 -6.30 6.86 -19.77
CA LEU A 142 -7.53 7.35 -20.41
C LEU A 142 -7.92 6.62 -21.71
N LYS A 143 -7.08 5.70 -22.22
CA LYS A 143 -7.44 4.82 -23.34
C LYS A 143 -8.18 3.57 -22.88
N ASP A 144 -8.08 3.23 -21.60
CA ASP A 144 -8.77 2.10 -21.02
C ASP A 144 -10.19 2.52 -20.58
N PRO A 145 -11.26 1.94 -21.15
CA PRO A 145 -12.64 2.28 -20.79
C PRO A 145 -12.98 2.02 -19.32
N TYR A 146 -12.38 1.00 -18.70
CA TYR A 146 -12.62 0.66 -17.30
C TYR A 146 -12.03 1.73 -16.39
N ILE A 147 -10.76 2.09 -16.58
CA ILE A 147 -10.09 3.14 -15.80
C ILE A 147 -10.83 4.48 -15.96
N LEU A 148 -11.29 4.80 -17.18
CA LEU A 148 -12.05 6.02 -17.43
C LEU A 148 -13.39 6.05 -16.66
N SER A 149 -14.10 4.91 -16.56
CA SER A 149 -15.33 4.80 -15.77
C SER A 149 -15.04 5.03 -14.28
N VAL A 150 -14.03 4.35 -13.73
CA VAL A 150 -13.66 4.45 -12.32
C VAL A 150 -13.25 5.88 -11.94
N ILE A 151 -12.45 6.54 -12.78
CA ILE A 151 -12.07 7.96 -12.55
C ILE A 151 -13.31 8.85 -12.61
N GLY A 152 -14.22 8.60 -13.56
CA GLY A 152 -15.46 9.35 -13.71
C GLY A 152 -16.38 9.23 -12.49
N GLU A 153 -16.59 8.01 -12.01
CA GLU A 153 -17.35 7.71 -10.79
C GLU A 153 -16.72 8.39 -9.58
N THR A 154 -15.40 8.25 -9.40
CA THR A 154 -14.67 8.87 -8.28
C THR A 154 -14.81 10.39 -8.27
N ILE A 155 -14.74 11.05 -9.45
CA ILE A 155 -14.93 12.50 -9.54
C ILE A 155 -16.39 12.89 -9.29
N PHE A 156 -17.35 12.08 -9.72
CA PHE A 156 -18.77 12.37 -9.55
C PHE A 156 -19.21 12.22 -8.09
N ASP A 157 -18.68 11.22 -7.39
CA ASP A 157 -19.02 10.92 -6.00
C ASP A 157 -18.36 11.88 -5.00
N ASP A 158 -17.31 12.61 -5.41
CA ASP A 158 -16.63 13.64 -4.62
C ASP A 158 -17.08 15.05 -5.06
N ASP A 159 -17.89 15.70 -4.22
CA ASP A 159 -18.44 17.05 -4.47
C ASP A 159 -17.36 18.10 -4.75
N GLU A 160 -16.19 18.00 -4.09
CA GLU A 160 -15.10 18.95 -4.26
C GLU A 160 -14.43 18.76 -5.63
N LEU A 161 -14.13 17.52 -6.00
CA LEU A 161 -13.57 17.17 -7.30
C LEU A 161 -14.54 17.50 -8.44
N PHE A 162 -15.82 17.16 -8.28
CA PHE A 162 -16.87 17.48 -9.25
C PHE A 162 -16.99 18.98 -9.50
N SER A 163 -16.98 19.77 -8.42
CA SER A 163 -17.04 21.24 -8.48
C SER A 163 -15.82 21.82 -9.20
N LYS A 164 -14.61 21.34 -8.86
CA LYS A 164 -13.37 21.75 -9.53
C LYS A 164 -13.42 21.41 -11.03
N LEU A 165 -13.81 20.20 -11.40
CA LEU A 165 -13.92 19.78 -12.80
C LEU A 165 -14.93 20.64 -13.57
N SER A 166 -16.11 20.85 -13.00
CA SER A 166 -17.16 21.69 -13.58
C SER A 166 -16.67 23.11 -13.84
N GLY A 167 -15.92 23.70 -12.89
CA GLY A 167 -15.26 25.00 -13.06
C GLY A 167 -14.28 25.05 -14.23
N TYR A 168 -13.41 24.03 -14.37
CA TYR A 168 -12.50 23.92 -15.50
C TYR A 168 -13.22 23.83 -16.84
N ILE A 169 -14.31 23.05 -16.91
CA ILE A 169 -15.12 22.89 -18.12
C ILE A 169 -15.73 24.24 -18.52
N ASP A 170 -16.32 24.97 -17.58
CA ASP A 170 -16.97 26.25 -17.88
C ASP A 170 -15.98 27.35 -18.28
N ASP A 171 -14.80 27.37 -17.69
CA ASP A 171 -13.73 28.29 -18.08
C ASP A 171 -13.18 27.99 -19.48
N SER A 172 -13.10 26.72 -19.86
CA SER A 172 -12.72 26.31 -21.22
C SER A 172 -13.74 26.82 -22.26
N LYS A 173 -15.05 26.71 -21.96
CA LYS A 173 -16.15 27.21 -22.80
C LYS A 173 -16.15 28.74 -22.91
N LYS A 174 -15.79 29.46 -21.86
CA LYS A 174 -15.65 30.94 -21.90
C LYS A 174 -14.44 31.37 -22.74
N LYS A 175 -13.31 30.68 -22.63
CA LYS A 175 -12.09 30.96 -23.43
C LYS A 175 -12.32 30.70 -24.93
N SER A 176 -13.03 29.62 -25.30
CA SER A 176 -13.35 29.32 -26.71
C SER A 176 -14.27 30.36 -27.35
N LYS A 177 -15.30 30.83 -26.63
CA LYS A 177 -16.18 31.94 -27.06
C LYS A 177 -15.43 33.26 -27.25
N LYS A 178 -14.40 33.54 -26.44
CA LYS A 178 -13.58 34.77 -26.57
C LYS A 178 -12.64 34.70 -27.78
N LYS A 179 -12.04 33.54 -28.07
CA LYS A 179 -11.23 33.33 -29.30
C LYS A 179 -12.08 33.41 -30.58
N SER A 180 -13.27 32.82 -30.60
CA SER A 180 -14.16 32.90 -31.78
C SER A 180 -14.61 34.34 -32.07
N LYS A 181 -14.91 35.14 -31.04
CA LYS A 181 -15.19 36.59 -31.21
C LYS A 181 -13.98 37.38 -31.74
N LYS A 182 -12.75 37.05 -31.33
CA LYS A 182 -11.53 37.72 -31.81
C LYS A 182 -11.17 37.34 -33.26
N GLY A 183 -11.43 36.10 -33.67
CA GLY A 183 -11.33 35.64 -35.07
C GLY A 183 -12.37 36.29 -35.98
N LYS A 184 -13.63 36.41 -35.51
CA LYS A 184 -14.72 37.07 -36.25
C LYS A 184 -14.54 38.59 -36.39
N LYS A 185 -13.79 39.23 -35.47
CA LYS A 185 -13.43 40.66 -35.56
C LYS A 185 -12.29 40.96 -36.55
N ARG A 186 -11.46 39.97 -36.91
CA ARG A 186 -10.36 40.14 -37.88
C ARG A 186 -10.75 39.87 -39.34
N SER A 187 -11.96 39.37 -39.61
CA SER A 187 -12.43 39.05 -40.96
C SER A 187 -13.24 40.17 -41.64
N ARG A 188 -13.38 41.34 -41.00
CA ARG A 188 -14.01 42.53 -41.60
C ARG A 188 -12.92 43.55 -41.93
N ARG A 189 -12.82 43.92 -43.20
CA ARG A 189 -12.08 45.10 -43.65
C ARG A 189 -12.72 46.37 -43.04
N PRO A 190 -12.00 47.51 -42.97
CA PRO A 190 -12.52 48.77 -42.40
C PRO A 190 -13.82 49.26 -43.05
N ASP A 191 -14.17 48.76 -44.23
CA ASP A 191 -15.34 49.08 -45.06
C ASP A 191 -16.55 48.14 -44.83
N GLY A 192 -16.48 47.19 -43.89
CA GLY A 192 -17.63 46.41 -43.44
C GLY A 192 -18.12 45.26 -44.34
N ARG A 193 -17.48 44.98 -45.49
CA ARG A 193 -17.87 43.84 -46.36
C ARG A 193 -17.24 42.52 -45.93
N PRO A 194 -17.96 41.39 -45.99
CA PRO A 194 -17.38 40.06 -45.75
C PRO A 194 -16.36 39.71 -46.84
N ARG A 195 -15.20 39.16 -46.46
CA ARG A 195 -14.27 38.55 -47.44
C ARG A 195 -14.95 37.33 -48.05
N SER A 196 -15.30 37.39 -49.32
CA SER A 196 -15.77 36.25 -50.10
C SER A 196 -14.67 35.19 -50.18
N SER A 197 -14.97 33.98 -49.71
CA SER A 197 -14.20 32.78 -50.02
C SER A 197 -14.51 32.38 -51.47
N LEU A 198 -13.68 32.81 -52.41
CA LEU A 198 -13.55 32.15 -53.71
C LEU A 198 -12.14 31.58 -53.74
N GLY A 199 -12.05 30.27 -53.54
CA GLY A 199 -10.87 29.50 -53.93
C GLY A 199 -10.74 29.50 -55.46
N PRO A 200 -9.53 29.33 -56.01
CA PRO A 200 -9.39 29.21 -57.44
C PRO A 200 -9.90 27.83 -57.85
N ASP A 201 -10.90 27.82 -58.72
CA ASP A 201 -11.02 26.75 -59.71
C ASP A 201 -9.84 26.87 -60.68
N ARG A 202 -9.23 25.70 -60.94
CA ARG A 202 -8.15 25.37 -61.91
C ARG A 202 -6.73 25.28 -61.34
#